data_AF-A0A6J6SIL6-F1
#
_entry.id   AF-A0A6J6SIL6-F1
#
_cell.length_a   1.000
_cell.length_b   1.000
_cell.length_c   1.000
_cell.angle_alpha   90.00
_cell.angle_beta   90.00
_cell.angle_gamma   90.00
#
_symmetry.space_group_name_H-M   'P 1'
#
loop_
_entity.id
_entity.type
_entity.pdbx_description
1 polymer ?
#
loop_
_entity_poly.entity_id
_entity_poly.type
_entity_poly.pdbx_seq_one_letter_code
_entity_poly.pdbx_strand_id
1 'polypeptide(L)'
;MRRTALGAAASAALALAGWSIVQAVGLQEFDEADTGAAIAAAAEPGDTLVVFGGRADVQLASGLSSPYAQLWSLPMRTLDPDLADLDALVVGADRPTWVVEWVPFGTWFGERGDDFERLLETEYAVHGTGCGGRAIYLLRDVDRATVTPDCR
;
A
#
# COMPACT_ATOMS: atom_id res chain seq x y z
N MET A 1 -27.32 -37.80 -6.42
CA MET A 1 -27.50 -36.97 -5.21
C MET A 1 -26.55 -37.35 -4.07
N ARG A 2 -26.62 -38.54 -3.45
CA ARG A 2 -25.71 -38.90 -2.33
C ARG A 2 -24.23 -39.05 -2.73
N ARG A 3 -23.94 -39.71 -3.86
CA ARG A 3 -22.56 -39.87 -4.38
C ARG A 3 -21.94 -38.54 -4.83
N THR A 4 -22.74 -37.68 -5.44
CA THR A 4 -22.33 -36.33 -5.85
C THR A 4 -22.06 -35.43 -4.65
N ALA A 5 -22.88 -35.51 -3.60
CA ALA A 5 -22.66 -34.77 -2.35
C ALA A 5 -21.38 -35.23 -1.62
N LEU A 6 -21.12 -36.53 -1.55
CA LEU A 6 -19.89 -37.08 -0.97
C LEU A 6 -18.65 -36.66 -1.76
N GLY A 7 -18.71 -36.69 -3.09
CA GLY A 7 -17.62 -36.20 -3.94
C GLY A 7 -17.32 -34.71 -3.72
N ALA A 8 -18.36 -33.87 -3.65
CA ALA A 8 -18.21 -32.44 -3.38
C ALA A 8 -17.61 -32.18 -1.98
N ALA A 9 -18.08 -32.89 -0.96
CA ALA A 9 -17.56 -32.77 0.40
C ALA A 9 -16.07 -33.19 0.49
N ALA A 10 -15.70 -34.30 -0.16
CA ALA A 10 -14.30 -34.74 -0.20
C ALA A 10 -13.40 -33.73 -0.94
N SER A 11 -13.87 -33.18 -2.06
CA SER A 11 -13.14 -32.14 -2.80
C SER A 11 -12.96 -30.87 -1.97
N ALA A 12 -14.01 -30.42 -1.27
CA ALA A 12 -13.94 -29.26 -0.38
C ALA A 12 -12.97 -29.50 0.79
N ALA A 13 -13.00 -30.69 1.40
CA ALA A 13 -12.08 -31.05 2.48
C ALA A 13 -10.62 -31.09 2.01
N LEU A 14 -10.34 -31.63 0.82
CA LEU A 14 -9.00 -31.63 0.24
C LEU A 14 -8.51 -30.21 -0.07
N ALA A 15 -9.37 -29.36 -0.63
CA ALA A 15 -9.05 -27.95 -0.88
C ALA A 15 -8.75 -27.19 0.42
N LEU A 16 -9.59 -27.36 1.46
CA LEU A 16 -9.38 -26.74 2.77
C LEU A 16 -8.12 -27.27 3.47
N ALA A 17 -7.81 -28.56 3.37
CA ALA A 17 -6.59 -29.13 3.92
C ALA A 17 -5.35 -28.58 3.21
N GLY A 18 -5.36 -28.54 1.87
CA GLY A 18 -4.29 -27.92 1.09
C GLY A 18 -4.09 -26.46 1.45
N TRP A 19 -5.18 -25.68 1.54
CA TRP A 19 -5.13 -24.29 1.96
C TRP A 19 -4.57 -24.11 3.38
N SER A 20 -5.02 -24.93 4.32
CA SER A 20 -4.54 -24.88 5.71
C SER A 20 -3.05 -25.19 5.81
N ILE A 21 -2.54 -26.11 4.98
CA ILE A 21 -1.11 -26.41 4.91
C ILE A 21 -0.34 -25.19 4.39
N VAL A 22 -0.76 -24.58 3.27
CA VAL A 22 -0.15 -23.37 2.70
C VAL A 22 -0.05 -22.26 3.74
N GLN A 23 -1.13 -22.02 4.49
CA GLN A 23 -1.13 -21.05 5.59
C GLN A 23 -0.16 -21.44 6.71
N ALA A 24 -0.18 -22.70 7.14
CA ALA A 24 0.66 -23.17 8.24
C ALA A 24 2.15 -23.15 7.93
N VAL A 25 2.53 -23.31 6.66
CA VAL A 25 3.93 -23.25 6.22
C VAL A 25 4.36 -21.86 5.75
N GLY A 26 3.50 -20.84 5.88
CA GLY A 26 3.83 -19.46 5.54
C GLY A 26 4.04 -19.23 4.04
N LEU A 27 3.49 -20.09 3.17
CA LEU A 27 3.60 -19.93 1.72
C LEU A 27 2.62 -18.89 1.15
N GLN A 28 1.80 -18.28 1.99
CA GLN A 28 0.97 -17.15 1.60
C GLN A 28 1.72 -15.87 1.97
N GLU A 29 2.46 -15.33 1.01
CA GLU A 29 3.19 -14.06 1.14
C GLU A 29 2.19 -12.94 1.44
N PHE A 30 2.38 -12.29 2.59
CA PHE A 30 1.73 -11.03 2.98
C PHE A 30 2.81 -9.96 3.15
N ASP A 31 3.83 -9.97 2.31
CA ASP A 31 5.01 -9.11 2.44
C ASP A 31 4.62 -7.61 2.46
N GLU A 32 3.46 -7.27 1.92
CA GLU A 32 2.92 -5.92 2.00
C GLU A 32 2.54 -5.49 3.41
N ALA A 33 2.08 -6.41 4.26
CA ALA A 33 1.88 -6.14 5.67
C ALA A 33 3.21 -5.83 6.36
N ASP A 34 4.30 -6.50 5.99
CA ASP A 34 5.65 -6.21 6.52
C ASP A 34 6.16 -4.85 6.07
N THR A 35 5.78 -4.40 4.87
CA THR A 35 6.00 -3.01 4.42
C THR A 35 5.29 -2.02 5.34
N GLY A 36 4.01 -2.25 5.64
CA GLY A 36 3.26 -1.42 6.56
C GLY A 36 3.87 -1.42 7.97
N ALA A 37 4.22 -2.59 8.50
CA ALA A 37 4.85 -2.73 9.82
C ALA A 37 6.21 -2.01 9.89
N ALA A 38 7.01 -2.04 8.83
CA ALA A 38 8.27 -1.31 8.76
C ALA A 38 8.07 0.21 8.76
N ILE A 39 7.03 0.71 8.08
CA ILE A 39 6.63 2.12 8.15
C ILE A 39 6.19 2.47 9.57
N ALA A 40 5.37 1.62 10.22
CA ALA A 40 4.93 1.84 11.60
C ALA A 40 6.11 1.97 12.57
N ALA A 41 7.13 1.14 12.40
CA ALA A 41 8.33 1.16 13.24
C ALA A 41 9.18 2.42 13.05
N ALA A 42 9.12 3.05 11.87
CA ALA A 42 9.84 4.29 11.56
C ALA A 42 9.02 5.56 11.87
N ALA A 43 7.71 5.44 12.05
CA ALA A 43 6.79 6.57 12.22
C ALA A 43 6.74 7.10 13.67
N GLU A 44 6.37 8.37 13.80
CA GLU A 44 6.08 9.02 15.08
C GLU A 44 4.57 9.27 15.26
N PRO A 45 4.08 9.47 16.51
CA PRO A 45 2.70 9.85 16.74
C PRO A 45 2.29 11.10 15.96
N GLY A 46 1.21 11.00 15.19
CA GLY A 46 0.70 12.09 14.34
C GLY A 46 1.12 11.98 12.87
N ASP A 47 2.07 11.10 12.53
CA ASP A 47 2.39 10.81 11.14
C ASP A 47 1.19 10.20 10.42
N THR A 48 1.09 10.46 9.12
CA THR A 48 0.04 9.91 8.27
C THR A 48 0.62 9.32 6.98
N LEU A 49 -0.14 8.45 6.31
CA LEU A 49 0.31 7.70 5.14
C LEU A 49 -0.72 7.75 4.01
N VAL A 50 -0.23 7.95 2.78
CA VAL A 50 -0.98 7.67 1.55
C VAL A 50 -0.31 6.53 0.81
N VAL A 51 -1.04 5.45 0.56
CA VAL A 51 -0.60 4.36 -0.33
C VAL A 51 -1.24 4.53 -1.69
N PHE A 52 -0.48 5.03 -2.65
CA PHE A 52 -0.96 5.26 -4.01
C PHE A 52 -1.37 3.94 -4.66
N GLY A 53 -2.62 3.86 -5.11
CA GLY A 53 -3.23 2.64 -5.64
C GLY A 53 -3.97 1.76 -4.64
N GLY A 54 -3.97 2.12 -3.35
CA GLY A 54 -4.92 1.60 -2.37
C GLY A 54 -4.65 0.17 -1.90
N ARG A 55 -3.48 -0.08 -1.30
CA ARG A 55 -3.21 -1.34 -0.61
C ARG A 55 -3.60 -1.28 0.86
N ALA A 56 -4.61 -2.07 1.19
CA ALA A 56 -5.24 -2.05 2.50
C ALA A 56 -4.36 -2.65 3.60
N ASP A 57 -3.60 -3.69 3.28
CA ASP A 57 -2.65 -4.34 4.18
C ASP A 57 -1.51 -3.41 4.58
N VAL A 58 -0.89 -2.70 3.63
CA VAL A 58 0.14 -1.69 3.94
C VAL A 58 -0.42 -0.60 4.85
N GLN A 59 -1.58 -0.03 4.48
CA GLN A 59 -2.22 1.04 5.26
C GLN A 59 -2.59 0.54 6.67
N LEU A 60 -3.21 -0.64 6.77
CA LEU A 60 -3.65 -1.23 8.03
C LEU A 60 -2.47 -1.55 8.94
N ALA A 61 -1.45 -2.23 8.43
CA ALA A 61 -0.28 -2.65 9.21
C ALA A 61 0.59 -1.47 9.65
N SER A 62 0.58 -0.35 8.90
CA SER A 62 1.23 0.89 9.32
C SER A 62 0.61 1.51 10.57
N GLY A 63 -0.68 1.25 10.82
CA GLY A 63 -1.46 1.92 11.86
C GLY A 63 -1.69 3.42 11.62
N LEU A 64 -1.22 3.97 10.49
CA LEU A 64 -1.33 5.39 10.16
C LEU A 64 -2.64 5.68 9.45
N SER A 65 -3.29 6.79 9.79
CA SER A 65 -4.43 7.31 9.03
C SER A 65 -3.96 7.86 7.68
N SER A 66 -4.89 7.90 6.72
CA SER A 66 -4.65 8.58 5.44
C SER A 66 -5.44 9.89 5.36
N PRO A 67 -4.79 11.01 5.01
CA PRO A 67 -5.48 12.28 4.78
C PRO A 67 -6.13 12.35 3.38
N TYR A 68 -5.80 11.41 2.49
CA TYR A 68 -6.36 11.39 1.13
C TYR A 68 -7.70 10.64 1.10
N ALA A 69 -8.79 11.36 0.82
CA ALA A 69 -10.14 10.80 0.83
C ALA A 69 -10.35 9.71 -0.25
N GLN A 70 -9.62 9.78 -1.35
CA GLN A 70 -9.76 8.86 -2.50
C GLN A 70 -8.69 7.76 -2.53
N LEU A 71 -8.15 7.36 -1.37
CA LEU A 71 -7.04 6.40 -1.20
C LEU A 71 -7.16 5.12 -2.05
N TRP A 72 -8.36 4.63 -2.32
CA TRP A 72 -8.58 3.40 -3.07
C TRP A 72 -8.56 3.64 -4.58
N SER A 73 -8.00 2.68 -5.33
CA SER A 73 -7.78 2.81 -6.78
C SER A 73 -9.03 3.23 -7.58
N LEU A 74 -10.21 2.71 -7.25
CA LEU A 74 -11.45 3.07 -7.95
C LEU A 74 -11.88 4.52 -7.68
N PRO A 75 -12.08 4.97 -6.42
CA PRO A 75 -12.29 6.38 -6.10
C PRO A 75 -11.26 7.31 -6.71
N MET A 76 -9.97 6.99 -6.61
CA MET A 76 -8.90 7.81 -7.20
C MET A 76 -9.15 8.05 -8.69
N ARG A 77 -9.44 6.98 -9.43
CA ARG A 77 -9.66 7.05 -10.89
C ARG A 77 -10.99 7.66 -11.33
N THR A 78 -11.96 7.78 -10.42
CA THR A 78 -13.33 8.21 -10.77
C THR A 78 -13.74 9.52 -10.15
N LEU A 79 -13.22 9.85 -8.97
CA LEU A 79 -13.50 11.06 -8.22
C LEU A 79 -12.34 12.06 -8.24
N ASP A 80 -11.11 11.60 -8.48
CA ASP A 80 -9.93 12.46 -8.68
C ASP A 80 -9.14 12.06 -9.95
N PRO A 81 -9.80 12.02 -11.13
CA PRO A 81 -9.19 11.50 -12.36
C PRO A 81 -7.99 12.30 -12.86
N ASP A 82 -7.89 13.57 -12.45
CA ASP A 82 -6.80 14.48 -12.79
C ASP A 82 -5.75 14.59 -11.67
N LEU A 83 -5.88 13.81 -10.58
CA LEU A 83 -5.01 13.87 -9.40
C LEU A 83 -4.91 15.27 -8.77
N ALA A 84 -5.92 16.12 -8.94
CA ALA A 84 -5.92 17.50 -8.47
C ALA A 84 -6.06 17.57 -6.94
N ASP A 85 -6.89 16.69 -6.36
CA ASP A 85 -7.01 16.61 -4.90
C ASP A 85 -5.71 16.06 -4.29
N LEU A 86 -5.08 15.08 -4.94
CA LEU A 86 -3.81 14.52 -4.49
C LEU A 86 -2.65 15.53 -4.60
N ASP A 87 -2.56 16.28 -5.70
CA ASP A 87 -1.62 17.40 -5.86
C ASP A 87 -1.76 18.41 -4.73
N ALA A 88 -3.00 18.90 -4.53
CA ALA A 88 -3.30 19.89 -3.50
C ALA A 88 -2.97 19.39 -2.09
N LEU A 89 -3.15 18.09 -1.86
CA LEU A 89 -2.80 17.45 -0.59
C LEU A 89 -1.29 17.45 -0.35
N VAL A 90 -0.47 17.00 -1.32
CA VAL A 90 0.99 16.85 -1.09
C VAL A 90 1.73 18.19 -0.95
N VAL A 91 1.19 19.27 -1.51
CA VAL A 91 1.71 20.64 -1.34
C VAL A 91 1.04 21.40 -0.19
N GLY A 92 -0.02 20.83 0.39
CA GLY A 92 -0.87 21.48 1.38
C GLY A 92 -0.37 21.38 2.82
N ALA A 93 -1.11 22.02 3.73
CA ALA A 93 -0.81 21.95 5.16
C ALA A 93 -1.07 20.56 5.77
N ASP A 94 -2.02 19.81 5.21
CA ASP A 94 -2.41 18.47 5.66
C ASP A 94 -1.66 17.34 4.91
N ARG A 95 -0.54 17.69 4.26
CA ARG A 95 0.26 16.75 3.47
C ARG A 95 0.70 15.54 4.30
N PRO A 96 0.65 14.32 3.73
CA PRO A 96 1.02 13.14 4.49
C PRO A 96 2.51 13.11 4.82
N THR A 97 2.91 12.54 5.95
CA THR A 97 4.33 12.31 6.24
C THR A 97 4.95 11.31 5.26
N TRP A 98 4.19 10.27 4.92
CA TRP A 98 4.65 9.16 4.08
C TRP A 98 3.77 9.00 2.83
N VAL A 99 4.41 8.71 1.69
CA VAL A 99 3.74 8.28 0.46
C VAL A 99 4.36 6.98 -0.02
N VAL A 100 3.55 5.96 -0.32
CA VAL A 100 4.03 4.69 -0.88
C VAL A 100 3.53 4.56 -2.31
N GLU A 101 4.46 4.38 -3.24
CA GLU A 101 4.14 4.07 -4.63
C GLU A 101 3.89 2.56 -4.77
N TRP A 102 2.67 2.11 -4.47
CA TRP A 102 2.35 0.69 -4.59
C TRP A 102 2.27 0.23 -6.05
N VAL A 103 1.73 1.08 -6.91
CA VAL A 103 1.81 0.93 -8.36
C VAL A 103 2.45 2.17 -8.95
N PRO A 104 3.20 2.07 -10.07
CA PRO A 104 3.78 3.24 -10.70
C PRO A 104 2.75 4.34 -10.90
N PHE A 105 3.09 5.61 -10.59
CA PHE A 105 2.13 6.72 -10.66
C PHE A 105 1.45 6.84 -12.04
N GLY A 106 2.19 6.59 -13.12
CA GLY A 106 1.68 6.59 -14.50
C GLY A 106 0.74 5.43 -14.88
N THR A 107 0.60 4.39 -14.05
CA THR A 107 -0.10 3.13 -14.42
C THR A 107 -1.54 3.36 -14.91
N TRP A 108 -2.27 4.29 -14.30
CA TRP A 108 -3.65 4.61 -14.70
C TRP A 108 -3.82 6.03 -15.25
N PHE A 109 -2.86 6.91 -15.02
CA PHE A 109 -2.97 8.34 -15.28
C PHE A 109 -2.03 8.82 -16.41
N GLY A 110 -1.15 7.95 -16.93
CA GLY A 110 -0.20 8.30 -17.99
C GLY A 110 0.65 9.51 -17.60
N GLU A 111 0.77 10.47 -18.51
CA GLU A 111 1.54 11.71 -18.31
C GLU A 111 1.14 12.46 -17.02
N ARG A 112 -0.14 12.41 -16.62
CA ARG A 112 -0.59 13.06 -15.40
C ARG A 112 -0.02 12.42 -14.14
N GLY A 113 0.20 11.11 -14.15
CA GLY A 113 0.89 10.41 -13.07
C GLY A 113 2.37 10.78 -13.00
N ASP A 114 3.04 10.90 -14.16
CA ASP A 114 4.43 11.33 -14.24
C ASP A 114 4.61 12.80 -13.77
N ASP A 115 3.63 13.64 -14.06
CA ASP A 115 3.57 15.03 -13.56
C ASP A 115 3.43 15.05 -12.03
N PHE A 116 2.58 14.19 -11.47
CA PHE A 116 2.44 14.05 -10.01
C PHE A 116 3.74 13.56 -9.37
N GLU A 117 4.42 12.57 -9.95
CA GLU A 117 5.70 12.09 -9.43
C GLU A 117 6.73 13.23 -9.34
N ARG A 118 6.86 14.04 -10.40
CA ARG A 118 7.78 15.19 -10.38
C ARG A 118 7.41 16.23 -9.33
N LEU A 119 6.12 16.45 -9.09
CA LEU A 119 5.65 17.32 -8.00
C LEU A 119 5.98 16.69 -6.64
N LEU A 120 5.72 15.40 -6.46
CA LEU A 120 5.99 14.69 -5.22
C LEU A 120 7.49 14.78 -4.87
N GLU A 121 8.37 14.62 -5.84
CA GLU A 121 9.81 14.71 -5.64
C GLU A 121 10.32 16.10 -5.22
N THR A 122 9.53 17.18 -5.38
CA THR A 122 9.91 18.50 -4.85
C THR A 122 9.74 18.56 -3.33
N GLU A 123 8.69 17.96 -2.80
CA GLU A 123 8.35 17.99 -1.37
C GLU A 123 8.87 16.76 -0.61
N TYR A 124 9.06 15.64 -1.29
CA TYR A 124 9.42 14.35 -0.71
C TYR A 124 10.72 13.79 -1.28
N ALA A 125 11.34 12.89 -0.53
CA ALA A 125 12.49 12.11 -0.98
C ALA A 125 12.24 10.61 -0.73
N VAL A 126 12.78 9.77 -1.60
CA VAL A 126 12.78 8.32 -1.37
C VAL A 126 13.53 8.00 -0.09
N HIS A 127 12.88 7.25 0.80
CA HIS A 127 13.34 6.95 2.17
C HIS A 127 13.22 5.47 2.51
N GLY A 128 13.62 4.63 1.55
CA GLY A 128 13.57 3.18 1.64
C GLY A 128 12.66 2.58 0.57
N THR A 129 12.50 1.27 0.64
CA THR A 129 11.66 0.51 -0.28
C THR A 129 10.82 -0.49 0.50
N GLY A 130 9.55 -0.63 0.11
CA GLY A 130 8.69 -1.70 0.55
C GLY A 130 9.08 -3.05 -0.05
N CYS A 131 8.39 -4.09 0.38
CA CYS A 131 8.45 -5.40 -0.25
C CYS A 131 8.04 -5.32 -1.72
N GLY A 132 8.72 -6.10 -2.57
CA GLY A 132 8.61 -5.97 -4.02
C GLY A 132 9.24 -4.69 -4.59
N GLY A 133 10.11 -4.01 -3.84
CA GLY A 133 10.92 -2.88 -4.29
C GLY A 133 10.16 -1.57 -4.48
N ARG A 134 8.99 -1.43 -3.85
CA ARG A 134 8.12 -0.26 -4.01
C ARG A 134 8.69 0.96 -3.32
N ALA A 135 8.74 2.10 -4.01
CA ALA A 135 9.30 3.32 -3.43
C ALA A 135 8.45 3.80 -2.25
N ILE A 136 9.13 4.16 -1.16
CA ILE A 136 8.54 4.82 0.00
C ILE A 136 9.15 6.21 0.07
N TYR A 137 8.31 7.22 0.07
CA TYR A 137 8.70 8.62 0.10
C TYR A 137 8.42 9.20 1.49
N LEU A 138 9.37 9.98 2.01
CA LEU A 138 9.26 10.74 3.24
C LEU A 138 9.29 12.23 2.93
N LEU A 139 8.45 13.00 3.62
CA LEU A 139 8.45 14.46 3.54
C LEU A 139 9.83 15.02 3.91
N ARG A 140 10.42 15.87 3.06
CA ARG A 140 11.83 16.31 3.19
C ARG A 140 12.17 17.03 4.50
N ASP A 141 11.20 17.72 5.08
CA ASP A 141 11.40 18.49 6.32
C ASP A 141 11.25 17.64 7.60
N VAL A 142 11.06 16.33 7.45
CA VAL A 142 10.85 15.38 8.55
C VAL A 142 12.00 14.37 8.58
N ASP A 143 12.54 14.12 9.77
CA ASP A 143 13.57 13.10 9.99
C ASP A 143 12.95 11.85 10.63
N ARG A 144 13.15 10.69 9.99
CA ARG A 144 12.64 9.38 10.42
C ARG A 144 13.68 8.30 10.11
N ALA A 145 13.58 7.15 10.78
CA ALA A 145 14.39 5.99 10.40
C ALA A 145 14.09 5.55 8.95
N THR A 146 15.12 5.11 8.22
CA THR A 146 14.96 4.55 6.86
C THR A 146 14.16 3.26 6.91
N VAL A 147 13.15 3.15 6.05
CA VAL A 147 12.25 1.98 6.04
C VAL A 147 12.94 0.79 5.38
N THR A 148 13.06 -0.31 6.11
CA THR A 148 13.65 -1.58 5.64
C THR A 148 12.78 -2.75 6.12
N PRO A 149 11.84 -3.24 5.29
CA PRO A 149 10.97 -4.35 5.67
C PRO A 149 11.68 -5.71 5.65
N ASP A 150 11.24 -6.62 6.51
CA ASP A 150 11.65 -8.03 6.54
C ASP A 150 10.68 -8.87 5.70
N CYS A 151 10.83 -8.81 4.38
CA CYS A 151 10.01 -9.56 3.42
C CYS A 151 10.45 -11.03 3.43
N ARG A 152 9.57 -11.95 3.81
CA ARG A 152 9.92 -13.37 4.05
C ARG A 152 9.28 -14.35 3.10
#